data_AF-A0A8J4LV87-F1
#
_entry.id   AF-A0A8J4LV87-F1
#
_cell.length_a   1.000
_cell.length_b   1.000
_cell.length_c   1.000
_cell.angle_alpha   90.00
_cell.angle_beta   90.00
_cell.angle_gamma   90.00
#
_symmetry.space_group_name_H-M   'P 1'
#
loop_
_entity.id
_entity.type
_entity.pdbx_description
1 polymer ?
#
loop_
_entity_poly.entity_id
_entity_poly.type
_entity_poly.pdbx_seq_one_letter_code
_entity_poly.pdbx_strand_id
1 'polypeptide(L)'
;FRRVVCRPLVTYDTPELSGMDRFRATVAAVRSAHVLVAVHGAGAMNGFFLRPNGDTAAALLEVRPCGFGSGFPWWVDVHMAINLPRLGDEVRFHAYNIEDPSQCSPSDYELAIRQSTKPANTRAGGGHFLRDQHLTLRPDGLMAMLRHVASMLRNRQAYDAAKASGRLHGYALPGQGGGGGGGREGEGKGLGGEAEG
;
A
#
# COMPACT_ATOMS: atom_id res chain seq x y z
N PHE A 1 -8.66 -17.38 8.18
CA PHE A 1 -7.96 -18.06 7.06
C PHE A 1 -7.00 -19.08 7.63
N ARG A 2 -6.87 -20.27 7.03
CA ARG A 2 -6.01 -21.36 7.54
C ARG A 2 -4.64 -21.47 6.86
N ARG A 3 -4.46 -20.80 5.70
CA ARG A 3 -3.22 -20.80 4.92
C ARG A 3 -3.12 -19.49 4.13
N VAL A 4 -1.89 -19.00 3.93
CA VAL A 4 -1.57 -17.92 2.99
C VAL A 4 -0.85 -18.54 1.79
N VAL A 5 -1.28 -18.18 0.58
CA VAL A 5 -0.63 -18.57 -0.67
C VAL A 5 -0.36 -17.29 -1.45
N CYS A 6 0.90 -16.94 -1.60
CA CYS A 6 1.33 -15.77 -2.36
C CYS A 6 1.54 -16.17 -3.82
N ARG A 7 1.03 -15.37 -4.75
CA ARG A 7 1.28 -15.52 -6.18
C ARG A 7 1.77 -14.18 -6.73
N PRO A 8 2.93 -14.13 -7.41
CA PRO A 8 3.34 -12.92 -8.08
C PRO A 8 2.33 -12.60 -9.17
N LEU A 9 1.99 -11.31 -9.30
CA LEU A 9 1.18 -10.84 -10.40
C LEU A 9 2.12 -10.46 -11.55
N VAL A 10 2.00 -11.12 -12.69
CA VAL A 10 2.74 -10.74 -13.90
C VAL A 10 2.10 -9.48 -14.47
N THR A 11 2.86 -8.38 -14.46
CA THR A 11 2.40 -7.04 -14.89
C THR A 11 3.08 -6.56 -16.17
N TYR A 12 3.99 -7.33 -16.75
CA TYR A 12 4.72 -7.04 -17.98
C TYR A 12 4.51 -8.16 -19.00
N ASP A 13 4.64 -7.83 -20.28
CA ASP A 13 4.57 -8.83 -21.35
C ASP A 13 5.80 -9.75 -21.32
N THR A 14 5.58 -11.04 -21.54
CA THR A 14 6.64 -12.01 -21.83
C THR A 14 6.43 -12.59 -23.24
N PRO A 15 7.42 -13.28 -23.82
CA PRO A 15 7.23 -13.98 -25.09
C PRO A 15 6.05 -14.97 -25.06
N GLU A 16 5.78 -15.58 -23.90
CA GLU A 16 4.75 -16.60 -23.70
C GLU A 16 3.39 -16.02 -23.29
N LEU A 17 3.34 -14.79 -22.78
CA LEU A 17 2.12 -14.14 -22.27
C LEU A 17 2.18 -12.63 -22.52
N SER A 18 1.48 -12.16 -23.55
CA SER A 18 1.51 -10.75 -23.96
C SER A 18 0.13 -10.18 -24.31
N GLY A 19 0.04 -8.84 -24.39
CA GLY A 19 -1.14 -8.14 -24.88
C GLY A 19 -2.43 -8.45 -24.12
N MET A 20 -3.48 -8.83 -24.86
CA MET A 20 -4.79 -9.12 -24.27
C MET A 20 -4.82 -10.41 -23.44
N ASP A 21 -3.98 -11.39 -23.77
CA ASP A 21 -3.94 -12.64 -23.01
C ASP A 21 -3.24 -12.44 -21.68
N ARG A 22 -2.17 -11.64 -21.63
CA ARG A 22 -1.62 -11.15 -20.37
C ARG A 22 -2.66 -10.41 -19.57
N PHE A 23 -3.35 -9.44 -20.16
CA PHE A 23 -4.36 -8.65 -19.45
C PHE A 23 -5.43 -9.54 -18.82
N ARG A 24 -5.98 -10.50 -19.58
CA ARG A 24 -6.97 -11.47 -19.08
C ARG A 24 -6.41 -12.34 -17.96
N ALA A 25 -5.17 -12.81 -18.09
CA ALA A 25 -4.50 -13.60 -17.06
C ALA A 25 -4.29 -12.80 -15.76
N THR A 26 -3.86 -11.54 -15.87
CA THR A 26 -3.72 -10.61 -14.73
C THR A 26 -5.07 -10.38 -14.06
N VAL A 27 -6.12 -10.08 -14.83
CA VAL A 27 -7.49 -9.88 -14.30
C VAL A 27 -7.99 -11.15 -13.62
N ALA A 28 -7.81 -12.33 -14.22
CA ALA A 28 -8.20 -13.60 -13.62
C ALA A 28 -7.45 -13.87 -12.30
N ALA A 29 -6.14 -13.62 -12.26
CA ALA A 29 -5.35 -13.76 -11.06
C ALA A 29 -5.85 -12.85 -9.93
N VAL A 30 -6.09 -11.56 -10.23
CA VAL A 30 -6.62 -10.60 -9.26
C VAL A 30 -8.01 -10.98 -8.77
N ARG A 31 -8.92 -11.36 -9.67
CA ARG A 31 -10.29 -11.79 -9.31
C ARG A 31 -10.31 -13.02 -8.41
N SER A 32 -9.29 -13.86 -8.48
CA SER A 32 -9.15 -15.05 -7.63
C SER A 32 -8.52 -14.78 -6.26
N ALA A 33 -7.97 -13.58 -6.04
CA ALA A 33 -7.28 -13.23 -4.82
C ALA A 33 -8.25 -12.69 -3.74
N HIS A 34 -7.98 -13.05 -2.49
CA HIS A 34 -8.67 -12.45 -1.34
C HIS A 34 -8.06 -11.10 -0.94
N VAL A 35 -6.76 -10.97 -1.12
CA VAL A 35 -5.98 -9.75 -0.82
C VAL A 35 -5.06 -9.49 -2.00
N LEU A 36 -5.15 -8.32 -2.60
CA LEU A 36 -4.15 -7.79 -3.51
C LEU A 36 -3.16 -6.96 -2.70
N VAL A 37 -1.87 -7.25 -2.82
CA VAL A 37 -0.80 -6.42 -2.24
C VAL A 37 -0.18 -5.61 -3.37
N ALA A 38 -0.09 -4.29 -3.20
CA ALA A 38 0.50 -3.39 -4.18
C ALA A 38 1.36 -2.34 -3.48
N VAL A 39 2.48 -1.94 -4.09
CA VAL A 39 3.29 -0.82 -3.59
C VAL A 39 2.68 0.48 -4.08
N HIS A 40 2.54 1.46 -3.18
CA HIS A 40 2.08 2.80 -3.50
C HIS A 40 3.02 3.41 -4.55
N GLY A 41 2.46 3.96 -5.64
CA GLY A 41 3.21 4.35 -6.84
C GLY A 41 2.93 3.45 -8.06
N ALA A 42 2.56 2.18 -7.86
CA ALA A 42 2.07 1.30 -8.92
C ALA A 42 0.61 1.57 -9.33
N GLY A 43 0.00 2.64 -8.80
CA GLY A 43 -1.40 3.04 -9.02
C GLY A 43 -2.46 2.13 -8.40
N ALA A 44 -2.12 0.88 -8.09
CA ALA A 44 -2.98 -0.15 -7.49
C ALA A 44 -4.37 -0.31 -8.14
N MET A 45 -4.54 0.16 -9.39
CA MET A 45 -5.82 0.16 -10.11
C MET A 45 -6.35 -1.26 -10.35
N ASN A 46 -5.46 -2.25 -10.34
CA ASN A 46 -5.86 -3.65 -10.36
C ASN A 46 -6.82 -4.00 -9.21
N GLY A 47 -6.82 -3.26 -8.10
CA GLY A 47 -7.76 -3.40 -7.00
C GLY A 47 -9.23 -3.33 -7.43
N PHE A 48 -9.56 -2.62 -8.52
CA PHE A 48 -10.92 -2.58 -9.07
C PHE A 48 -11.38 -3.92 -9.68
N PHE A 49 -10.45 -4.82 -10.01
CA PHE A 49 -10.78 -6.15 -10.50
C PHE A 49 -10.95 -7.17 -9.37
N LEU A 50 -10.66 -6.82 -8.12
CA LEU A 50 -10.95 -7.71 -6.99
C LEU A 50 -12.44 -8.03 -6.93
N ARG A 51 -12.77 -9.22 -6.43
CA ARG A 51 -14.17 -9.61 -6.21
C ARG A 51 -14.38 -10.16 -4.81
N PRO A 52 -15.47 -9.76 -4.13
CA PRO A 52 -15.92 -10.50 -2.96
C PRO A 52 -16.31 -11.94 -3.36
N ASN A 53 -16.24 -12.84 -2.39
CA ASN A 53 -16.63 -14.24 -2.53
C ASN A 53 -17.73 -14.57 -1.51
N GLY A 54 -19.00 -14.50 -1.95
CA GLY A 54 -20.16 -14.57 -1.07
C GLY A 54 -20.09 -13.45 -0.01
N ASP A 55 -20.21 -13.83 1.26
CA ASP A 55 -20.14 -12.89 2.40
C ASP A 55 -18.71 -12.47 2.77
N THR A 56 -17.70 -12.89 2.00
CA THR A 56 -16.29 -12.52 2.24
C THR A 56 -15.89 -11.38 1.31
N ALA A 57 -15.56 -10.22 1.88
CA ALA A 57 -15.00 -9.11 1.11
C ALA A 57 -13.61 -9.48 0.55
N ALA A 58 -13.18 -8.74 -0.48
CA ALA A 58 -11.78 -8.71 -0.88
C ALA A 58 -11.06 -7.53 -0.21
N ALA A 59 -9.73 -7.50 -0.25
CA ALA A 59 -8.98 -6.34 0.22
C ALA A 59 -7.84 -5.93 -0.72
N LEU A 60 -7.58 -4.63 -0.72
CA LEU A 60 -6.32 -4.06 -1.19
C LEU A 60 -5.47 -3.72 0.04
N LEU A 61 -4.26 -4.28 0.10
CA LEU A 61 -3.21 -3.86 1.00
C LEU A 61 -2.19 -3.04 0.21
N GLU A 62 -2.21 -1.74 0.42
CA GLU A 62 -1.24 -0.82 -0.17
C GLU A 62 -0.02 -0.68 0.73
N VAL A 63 1.16 -1.01 0.23
CA VAL A 63 2.44 -0.85 0.93
C VAL A 63 3.02 0.51 0.57
N ARG A 64 3.28 1.36 1.57
CA ARG A 64 3.78 2.73 1.39
C ARG A 64 5.24 2.80 1.85
N PRO A 65 6.19 3.20 0.99
CA PRO A 65 7.60 3.22 1.38
C PRO A 65 7.96 4.28 2.42
N CYS A 66 9.19 4.21 2.93
CA CYS A 66 9.71 4.92 4.10
C CYS A 66 9.37 6.41 4.12
N GLY A 67 8.62 6.84 5.14
CA GLY A 67 8.26 8.24 5.33
C GLY A 67 7.26 8.79 4.29
N PHE A 68 6.92 8.04 3.25
CA PHE A 68 5.91 8.46 2.28
C PHE A 68 4.51 8.44 2.92
N GLY A 69 4.17 7.30 3.55
CA GLY A 69 2.86 7.09 4.18
C GLY A 69 2.53 8.08 5.30
N SER A 70 3.53 8.45 6.09
CA SER A 70 3.41 9.39 7.22
C SER A 70 3.67 10.85 6.83
N GLY A 71 4.56 11.10 5.88
CA GLY A 71 4.97 12.45 5.47
C GLY A 71 4.09 13.13 4.43
N PHE A 72 3.26 12.37 3.69
CA PHE A 72 2.45 12.90 2.59
C PHE A 72 0.97 12.50 2.71
N PRO A 73 0.28 12.87 3.82
CA PRO A 73 -1.08 12.40 4.12
C PRO A 73 -2.11 12.77 3.04
N TRP A 74 -1.96 13.94 2.42
CA TRP A 74 -2.84 14.37 1.34
C TRP A 74 -2.62 13.60 0.04
N TRP A 75 -1.48 12.95 -0.16
CA TRP A 75 -1.15 12.25 -1.41
C TRP A 75 -1.43 10.76 -1.29
N VAL A 76 -1.11 10.15 -0.15
CA VAL A 76 -1.18 8.69 0.03
C VAL A 76 -2.60 8.15 -0.12
N ASP A 77 -3.62 8.96 0.16
CA ASP A 77 -5.03 8.54 0.21
C ASP A 77 -5.89 9.02 -0.97
N VAL A 78 -5.38 9.85 -1.89
CA VAL A 78 -6.23 10.47 -2.95
C VAL A 78 -6.82 9.50 -3.97
N HIS A 79 -6.28 8.27 -4.04
CA HIS A 79 -6.72 7.27 -5.01
C HIS A 79 -7.50 6.14 -4.35
N MET A 80 -6.86 5.02 -4.01
CA MET A 80 -7.60 3.80 -3.65
C MET A 80 -8.35 3.92 -2.32
N ALA A 81 -7.80 4.63 -1.34
CA ALA A 81 -8.45 4.86 -0.06
C ALA A 81 -9.78 5.62 -0.19
N ILE A 82 -9.90 6.52 -1.18
CA ILE A 82 -11.15 7.24 -1.48
C ILE A 82 -12.06 6.44 -2.41
N ASN A 83 -11.51 5.80 -3.45
CA ASN A 83 -12.32 5.24 -4.53
C ASN A 83 -12.90 3.85 -4.21
N LEU A 84 -12.18 3.00 -3.47
CA LEU A 84 -12.69 1.66 -3.15
C LEU A 84 -13.91 1.69 -2.19
N PRO A 85 -13.94 2.52 -1.13
CA PRO A 85 -15.14 2.64 -0.29
C PRO A 85 -16.39 3.11 -1.04
N ARG A 86 -16.23 3.91 -2.10
CA ARG A 86 -17.35 4.36 -2.96
C ARG A 86 -18.02 3.20 -3.71
N LEU A 87 -17.38 2.03 -3.76
CA LEU A 87 -17.93 0.80 -4.34
C LEU A 87 -18.62 -0.10 -3.28
N GLY A 88 -19.09 0.48 -2.17
CA GLY A 88 -19.87 -0.23 -1.15
C GLY A 88 -19.06 -1.06 -0.16
N ASP A 89 -17.75 -0.78 -0.02
CA ASP A 89 -16.81 -1.51 0.85
C ASP A 89 -16.74 -3.04 0.54
N GLU A 90 -17.11 -3.47 -0.68
CA GLU A 90 -16.89 -4.84 -1.17
C GLU A 90 -15.39 -5.18 -1.32
N VAL A 91 -14.61 -4.15 -1.61
CA VAL A 91 -13.15 -4.16 -1.57
C VAL A 91 -12.71 -3.24 -0.44
N ARG A 92 -12.04 -3.82 0.55
CA ARG A 92 -11.62 -3.14 1.77
C ARG A 92 -10.21 -2.61 1.63
N PHE A 93 -10.02 -1.33 1.91
CA PHE A 93 -8.73 -0.69 1.81
C PHE A 93 -7.94 -0.81 3.11
N HIS A 94 -6.67 -1.14 3.00
CA HIS A 94 -5.71 -1.14 4.09
C HIS A 94 -4.38 -0.57 3.60
N ALA A 95 -3.64 0.09 4.50
CA ALA A 95 -2.32 0.61 4.22
C ALA A 95 -1.27 0.00 5.16
N TYR A 96 -0.08 -0.26 4.65
CA TYR A 96 1.09 -0.66 5.42
C TYR A 96 2.21 0.34 5.19
N ASN A 97 2.37 1.26 6.14
CA ASN A 97 3.43 2.26 6.12
C ASN A 97 4.72 1.62 6.60
N ILE A 98 5.70 1.52 5.70
CA ILE A 98 7.06 1.17 6.10
C ILE A 98 7.68 2.44 6.66
N GLU A 99 8.21 2.39 7.89
CA GLU A 99 8.88 3.53 8.54
C GLU A 99 10.30 3.18 8.99
N ASP A 100 10.69 1.91 8.85
CA ASP A 100 12.04 1.43 9.12
C ASP A 100 12.91 1.63 7.88
N PRO A 101 13.87 2.59 7.90
CA PRO A 101 14.70 2.91 6.74
C PRO A 101 15.57 1.74 6.28
N SER A 102 15.82 0.72 7.13
CA SER A 102 16.57 -0.47 6.72
C SER A 102 15.83 -1.36 5.72
N GLN A 103 14.53 -1.13 5.50
CA GLN A 103 13.70 -1.83 4.52
C GLN A 103 13.55 -1.06 3.21
N CYS A 104 14.22 0.09 3.06
CA CYS A 104 14.08 0.96 1.90
C CYS A 104 15.43 1.29 1.27
N SER A 105 15.44 1.45 -0.04
CA SER A 105 16.60 1.95 -0.78
C SER A 105 16.14 2.90 -1.90
N PRO A 106 17.00 3.86 -2.31
CA PRO A 106 16.67 4.79 -3.39
C PRO A 106 16.23 4.06 -4.66
N SER A 107 15.27 4.65 -5.38
CA SER A 107 14.83 4.11 -6.67
C SER A 107 15.88 4.34 -7.76
N ASP A 108 15.81 3.56 -8.84
CA ASP A 108 16.71 3.76 -9.99
C ASP A 108 16.55 5.16 -10.59
N TYR A 109 15.32 5.69 -10.57
CA TYR A 109 15.03 7.06 -10.99
C TYR A 109 15.69 8.10 -10.07
N GLU A 110 15.60 7.92 -8.75
CA GLU A 110 16.26 8.80 -7.79
C GLU A 110 17.79 8.80 -7.98
N LEU A 111 18.38 7.61 -8.15
CA LEU A 111 19.81 7.46 -8.41
C LEU A 111 20.22 8.15 -9.73
N ALA A 112 19.45 7.98 -10.79
CA ALA A 112 19.71 8.61 -12.10
C ALA A 112 19.62 10.14 -12.01
N ILE A 113 18.66 10.68 -11.28
CA ILE A 113 18.52 12.13 -11.08
C ILE A 113 19.69 12.69 -10.26
N ARG A 114 20.11 12.01 -9.19
CA ARG A 114 21.26 12.43 -8.38
C ARG A 114 22.57 12.47 -9.15
N GLN A 115 22.71 11.63 -10.15
CA GLN A 115 23.89 11.56 -11.04
C GLN A 115 23.79 12.50 -12.25
N SER A 116 22.62 13.09 -12.48
CA SER A 116 22.34 13.94 -13.63
C SER A 116 22.66 15.41 -13.33
N THR A 117 23.17 16.14 -14.32
CA THR A 117 23.28 17.61 -14.29
C THR A 117 21.97 18.31 -14.65
N LYS A 118 20.97 17.56 -15.14
CA LYS A 118 19.64 18.09 -15.47
C LYS A 118 18.83 18.30 -14.19
N PRO A 119 18.09 19.42 -14.08
CA PRO A 119 17.22 19.65 -12.95
C PRO A 119 16.18 18.52 -12.85
N ALA A 120 15.96 18.06 -11.62
CA ALA A 120 14.91 17.08 -11.35
C ALA A 120 13.56 17.65 -11.80
N ASN A 121 12.71 16.83 -12.43
CA ASN A 121 11.32 17.20 -12.67
C ASN A 121 10.56 17.14 -11.33
N THR A 122 10.67 18.20 -10.54
CA THR A 122 10.15 18.29 -9.16
C THR A 122 8.71 18.78 -9.11
N ARG A 123 7.88 18.56 -10.14
CA ARG A 123 6.49 19.05 -10.13
C ARG A 123 5.66 18.57 -8.91
N ALA A 124 6.09 17.53 -8.19
CA ALA A 124 5.55 17.17 -6.86
C ALA A 124 6.62 17.05 -5.73
N GLY A 125 7.77 17.71 -5.87
CA GLY A 125 8.82 17.77 -4.85
C GLY A 125 9.49 16.42 -4.52
N GLY A 126 10.12 16.33 -3.35
CA GLY A 126 10.84 15.14 -2.87
C GLY A 126 9.94 13.93 -2.56
N GLY A 127 8.61 14.10 -2.53
CA GLY A 127 7.68 13.00 -2.26
C GLY A 127 7.70 11.90 -3.31
N HIS A 128 8.05 12.19 -4.58
CA HIS A 128 8.25 11.15 -5.59
C HIS A 128 9.40 10.20 -5.25
N PHE A 129 10.50 10.71 -4.70
CA PHE A 129 11.63 9.86 -4.30
C PHE A 129 11.24 8.91 -3.17
N LEU A 130 10.48 9.40 -2.18
CA LEU A 130 9.97 8.57 -1.09
C LEU A 130 8.89 7.59 -1.57
N ARG A 131 8.04 7.99 -2.52
CA ARG A 131 7.00 7.14 -3.10
C ARG A 131 7.57 5.95 -3.88
N ASP A 132 8.64 6.17 -4.64
CA ASP A 132 9.14 5.22 -5.63
C ASP A 132 10.30 4.35 -5.13
N GLN A 133 10.63 4.42 -3.83
CA GLN A 133 11.72 3.64 -3.23
C GLN A 133 11.57 2.14 -3.46
N HIS A 134 12.70 1.47 -3.63
CA HIS A 134 12.77 0.01 -3.62
C HIS A 134 12.57 -0.49 -2.19
N LEU A 135 11.73 -1.52 -2.02
CA LEU A 135 11.38 -2.09 -0.73
C LEU A 135 11.92 -3.51 -0.54
N THR A 136 12.52 -3.75 0.62
CA THR A 136 12.85 -5.08 1.13
C THR A 136 12.07 -5.33 2.40
N LEU A 137 10.87 -5.87 2.25
CA LEU A 137 9.95 -6.09 3.37
C LEU A 137 10.41 -7.22 4.28
N ARG A 138 10.36 -6.99 5.60
CA ARG A 138 10.53 -8.04 6.60
C ARG A 138 9.33 -8.99 6.53
N PRO A 139 9.56 -10.31 6.33
CA PRO A 139 8.48 -11.29 6.22
C PRO A 139 7.50 -11.25 7.39
N ASP A 140 8.00 -11.17 8.63
CA ASP A 140 7.15 -11.22 9.82
C ASP A 140 6.19 -10.03 9.92
N GLY A 141 6.67 -8.83 9.60
CA GLY A 141 5.85 -7.61 9.60
C GLY A 141 4.75 -7.66 8.55
N LEU A 142 5.11 -8.03 7.32
CA LEU A 142 4.14 -8.20 6.23
C LEU A 142 3.10 -9.29 6.58
N MET A 143 3.54 -10.42 7.15
CA MET A 143 2.64 -11.50 7.53
C MET A 143 1.71 -11.13 8.69
N ALA A 144 2.18 -10.33 9.66
CA ALA A 144 1.32 -9.78 10.70
C ALA A 144 0.23 -8.88 10.13
N MET A 145 0.59 -7.99 9.20
CA MET A 145 -0.37 -7.12 8.52
C MET A 145 -1.37 -7.92 7.68
N LEU A 146 -0.92 -8.92 6.91
CA LEU A 146 -1.80 -9.78 6.13
C LEU A 146 -2.78 -10.56 7.02
N ARG A 147 -2.35 -11.04 8.19
CA ARG A 147 -3.25 -11.68 9.17
C ARG A 147 -4.29 -10.70 9.72
N HIS A 148 -3.88 -9.46 9.99
CA HIS A 148 -4.79 -8.40 10.42
C HIS A 148 -5.86 -8.11 9.36
N VAL A 149 -5.46 -7.88 8.10
CA VAL A 149 -6.40 -7.70 6.97
C VAL A 149 -7.33 -8.90 6.84
N ALA A 150 -6.77 -10.11 6.86
CA ALA A 150 -7.51 -11.36 6.70
C ALA A 150 -8.52 -11.61 7.84
N SER A 151 -8.27 -11.14 9.06
CA SER A 151 -9.23 -11.29 10.17
C SER A 151 -10.49 -10.45 9.95
N MET A 152 -10.38 -9.36 9.19
CA MET A 152 -11.49 -8.46 8.92
C MET A 152 -12.34 -8.90 7.73
N LEU A 153 -11.82 -9.59 6.72
CA LEU A 153 -12.55 -9.85 5.45
C LEU A 153 -13.98 -10.41 5.60
N ARG A 154 -14.25 -11.22 6.64
CA ARG A 154 -15.59 -11.78 6.95
C ARG A 154 -16.34 -11.03 8.05
N ASN A 155 -15.67 -10.11 8.74
CA ASN A 155 -16.22 -9.37 9.87
C ASN A 155 -16.35 -7.89 9.48
N ARG A 156 -17.52 -7.52 8.94
CA ARG A 156 -17.82 -6.13 8.57
C ARG A 156 -17.75 -5.20 9.77
N GLN A 157 -18.31 -5.60 10.91
CA GLN A 157 -18.31 -4.79 12.13
C GLN A 157 -16.88 -4.47 12.61
N ALA A 158 -15.96 -5.45 12.57
CA ALA A 158 -14.57 -5.21 12.92
C ALA A 158 -13.86 -4.26 11.95
N TYR A 159 -14.17 -4.35 10.65
CA TYR A 159 -13.66 -3.42 9.65
C TYR A 159 -14.20 -2.00 9.88
N ASP A 160 -15.51 -1.85 10.08
CA ASP A 160 -16.14 -0.55 10.34
C ASP A 160 -15.59 0.09 11.63
N ALA A 161 -15.39 -0.71 12.68
CA ALA A 161 -14.75 -0.26 13.91
C ALA A 161 -13.28 0.15 13.69
N ALA A 162 -12.52 -0.58 12.88
CA ALA A 162 -11.15 -0.22 12.54
C ALA A 162 -11.10 1.07 11.71
N LYS A 163 -11.99 1.23 10.74
CA LYS A 163 -12.17 2.44 9.92
C LYS A 163 -12.48 3.66 10.80
N ALA A 164 -13.48 3.55 11.68
CA ALA A 164 -13.87 4.62 12.59
C ALA A 164 -12.77 5.02 13.60
N SER A 165 -11.85 4.11 13.91
CA SER A 165 -10.74 4.36 14.85
C SER A 165 -9.39 4.61 14.16
N GLY A 166 -9.36 4.79 12.83
CA GLY A 166 -8.11 5.04 12.10
C GLY A 166 -7.11 3.87 12.10
N ARG A 167 -7.58 2.65 12.40
CA ARG A 167 -6.73 1.43 12.51
C ARG A 167 -6.68 0.60 11.24
N LEU A 168 -7.01 1.18 10.08
CA LEU A 168 -6.81 0.52 8.78
C LEU A 168 -5.34 0.54 8.33
N HIS A 169 -4.51 1.33 9.01
CA HIS A 169 -3.11 1.55 8.69
C HIS A 169 -2.22 0.81 9.70
N GLY A 170 -1.29 0.00 9.20
CA GLY A 170 -0.20 -0.60 9.98
C GLY A 170 1.11 0.17 9.77
N TYR A 171 2.01 0.11 10.74
CA TYR A 171 3.32 0.79 10.69
C TYR A 171 4.46 -0.19 10.97
N ALA A 172 5.46 -0.25 10.09
CA ALA A 172 6.69 -1.01 10.29
C ALA A 172 7.77 -0.10 10.86
N LEU A 173 7.86 -0.01 12.19
CA LEU A 173 8.80 0.87 12.88
C LEU A 173 10.21 0.25 13.00
N PRO A 174 11.28 1.07 13.13
CA PRO A 174 12.63 0.58 13.43
C PRO A 174 12.68 -0.34 14.65
N GLY A 175 13.41 -1.46 14.53
CA GLY A 175 13.65 -2.39 15.65
C GLY A 175 12.46 -3.26 16.06
N GLN A 176 11.26 -3.09 15.48
CA GLN A 176 10.14 -4.00 15.70
C GLN A 176 10.18 -5.17 14.71
N GLY A 177 10.55 -6.35 15.22
CA GLY A 177 10.22 -7.61 14.57
C GLY A 177 8.73 -7.89 14.76
N GLY A 178 7.93 -7.74 13.70
CA GLY A 178 6.61 -8.38 13.57
C GLY A 178 5.62 -8.18 14.72
N GLY A 179 5.55 -7.00 15.34
CA GLY A 179 4.53 -6.66 16.34
C GLY A 179 3.51 -5.69 15.75
N GLY A 180 2.29 -6.16 15.49
CA GLY A 180 1.18 -5.26 15.16
C GLY A 180 0.95 -4.29 16.31
N GLY A 181 1.39 -3.05 16.14
CA GLY A 181 1.35 -2.02 17.17
C GLY A 181 -0.02 -1.36 17.27
N GLY A 182 -0.71 -1.65 18.37
CA GLY A 182 -1.77 -0.77 18.86
C GLY A 182 -1.21 0.59 19.30
N GLY A 183 -2.07 1.61 19.13
CA GLY A 183 -2.16 2.82 19.94
C GLY A 183 -0.88 3.63 20.20
N ARG A 184 -0.85 4.82 19.60
CA ARG A 184 -0.43 6.03 20.32
C ARG A 184 -1.51 7.10 20.14
N GLU A 185 -2.33 7.29 21.18
CA GLU A 185 -2.84 8.61 21.53
C GLU A 185 -1.64 9.47 21.95
N GLY A 186 -1.58 10.70 21.46
CA GLY A 186 -0.51 11.63 21.78
C GLY A 186 -0.61 12.89 20.95
N GLU A 187 -1.12 13.94 21.59
CA GLU A 187 -1.16 15.33 21.18
C GLU A 187 0.08 15.80 20.39
N GLY A 188 -0.18 16.63 19.38
CA GLY A 188 0.83 17.40 18.66
C GLY A 188 0.22 18.67 18.07
N LYS A 189 0.14 19.71 18.91
CA LYS A 189 0.00 21.11 18.47
C LYS A 189 1.26 21.54 17.70
N GLY A 190 1.08 22.31 16.63
CA GLY A 190 2.13 23.07 15.92
C GLY A 190 2.99 22.19 15.00
N LEU A 191 3.32 22.57 13.77
CA LEU A 191 3.79 23.87 13.31
C LEU A 191 3.35 24.09 11.86
N GLY A 192 2.46 25.05 11.64
CA GLY A 192 2.29 25.68 10.33
C GLY A 192 3.32 26.79 10.21
N GLY A 193 4.44 26.49 9.57
CA GLY A 193 5.35 27.50 9.05
C GLY A 193 4.93 27.82 7.63
N GLU A 194 4.24 28.95 7.46
CA GLU A 194 4.10 29.62 6.17
C GLU A 194 5.50 30.08 5.72
N ALA A 195 5.88 29.72 4.51
CA ALA A 195 6.94 30.38 3.77
C ALA A 195 6.31 30.86 2.45
N GLU A 196 5.77 32.08 2.48
CA GLU A 196 5.62 32.94 1.32
C GLU A 196 6.70 34.03 1.40
N GLY A 197 7.44 34.24 0.30
CA GLY A 197 8.49 35.25 0.17
C GLY A 197 9.70 34.75 -0.60
#